data_AF-A0AAI8VM60-F1
#
_entry.id   AF-A0AAI8VM60-F1
#
_cell.length_a   1.000
_cell.length_b   1.000
_cell.length_c   1.000
_cell.angle_alpha   90.00
_cell.angle_beta   90.00
_cell.angle_gamma   90.00
#
_symmetry.space_group_name_H-M   'P 1'
#
loop_
_entity.id
_entity.type
_entity.pdbx_description
1 polymer ?
#
loop_
_entity_poly.entity_id
_entity_poly.type
_entity_poly.pdbx_seq_one_letter_code
_entity_poly.pdbx_strand_id
1 'polypeptide(L)'
;MAGADSSWIVIVTSVLQFLIALYPLITSGSRIAVPHALELLLHAYSIPSSSIADITMLDQSHHHQAPIGIFKPYIARQAQTLRLKEKVWSLSGDSFDIRTAEKRPIFKVKGEMFSLSGRKHFMETNGTRLFTIRKQLIAWHETFYAEDPSGNQIFEVRSKFSIGAPKSLCTFISATGQPVSLLMKGELSKKGGNIVDETTGQPVATIKRQLFNKGELFGQQTYDVSIVPNVDMAVIAAMCICLDEMQNDKQ
;
A
#
# COMPACT_ATOMS: atom_id res chain seq x y z
N MET A 1 -40.06 -10.66 -41.90
CA MET A 1 -38.79 -11.28 -42.33
C MET A 1 -37.66 -10.35 -41.92
N ALA A 2 -36.89 -10.72 -40.90
CA ALA A 2 -35.59 -10.14 -40.59
C ALA A 2 -34.75 -11.31 -40.06
N GLY A 3 -33.91 -11.87 -40.93
CA GLY A 3 -32.99 -12.94 -40.57
C GLY A 3 -31.85 -12.34 -39.76
N ALA A 4 -31.76 -12.69 -38.49
CA ALA A 4 -30.57 -12.42 -37.69
C ALA A 4 -29.44 -13.28 -38.25
N ASP A 5 -28.42 -12.62 -38.80
CA ASP A 5 -27.24 -13.23 -39.40
C ASP A 5 -26.50 -14.07 -38.34
N SER A 6 -26.59 -15.38 -38.49
CA SER A 6 -26.02 -16.41 -37.61
C SER A 6 -24.49 -16.40 -37.57
N SER A 7 -23.84 -15.58 -38.41
CA SER A 7 -22.39 -15.53 -38.56
C SER A 7 -21.67 -14.94 -37.35
N TRP A 8 -22.26 -13.98 -36.64
CA TRP A 8 -21.61 -13.36 -35.47
C TRP A 8 -21.60 -14.27 -34.23
N ILE A 9 -22.64 -15.11 -34.07
CA ILE A 9 -22.75 -16.07 -32.97
C ILE A 9 -21.67 -17.15 -33.10
N VAL A 10 -21.37 -17.60 -34.31
CA VAL A 10 -20.32 -18.60 -34.57
C VAL A 10 -18.94 -18.02 -34.26
N ILE A 11 -18.67 -16.76 -34.64
CA ILE A 11 -17.39 -16.11 -34.35
C ILE A 11 -17.19 -15.92 -32.84
N VAL A 12 -18.23 -15.44 -32.13
CA VAL A 12 -18.15 -15.21 -30.68
C VAL A 12 -18.01 -16.52 -29.90
N THR A 13 -18.72 -17.57 -30.30
CA THR A 13 -18.62 -18.89 -29.65
C THR A 13 -17.27 -19.55 -29.93
N SER A 14 -16.73 -19.45 -31.15
CA SER A 14 -15.39 -19.96 -31.44
C SER A 14 -14.29 -19.21 -30.67
N VAL A 15 -14.36 -17.88 -30.57
CA VAL A 15 -13.39 -17.08 -29.80
C VAL A 15 -13.47 -17.39 -28.30
N LEU A 16 -14.68 -17.53 -27.75
CA LEU A 16 -14.87 -17.86 -26.33
C LEU A 16 -14.36 -19.26 -25.99
N GLN A 17 -14.65 -20.27 -26.83
CA GLN A 17 -14.15 -21.63 -26.65
C GLN A 17 -12.61 -21.69 -26.70
N PHE A 18 -11.99 -20.85 -27.53
CA PHE A 18 -10.54 -20.79 -27.70
C PHE A 18 -9.84 -20.06 -26.55
N LEU A 19 -10.44 -18.99 -26.01
CA LEU A 19 -9.95 -18.30 -24.81
C LEU A 19 -10.00 -19.22 -23.58
N ILE A 20 -11.04 -20.05 -23.47
CA ILE A 20 -11.15 -21.09 -22.43
C ILE A 20 -10.05 -22.16 -22.61
N ALA A 21 -9.72 -22.54 -23.84
CA ALA A 21 -8.67 -23.52 -24.14
C ALA A 21 -7.24 -22.98 -23.89
N LEU A 22 -7.03 -21.67 -24.03
CA LEU A 22 -5.75 -20.99 -23.77
C LEU A 22 -5.53 -20.62 -22.30
N TYR A 23 -6.59 -20.57 -21.50
CA TYR A 23 -6.56 -20.24 -20.07
C TYR A 23 -5.50 -21.04 -19.27
N PRO A 24 -5.34 -22.38 -19.44
CA PRO A 24 -4.35 -23.15 -18.70
C PRO A 24 -2.90 -22.80 -19.05
N LEU A 25 -2.66 -22.34 -20.28
CA LEU A 25 -1.33 -22.00 -20.80
C LEU A 25 -0.88 -20.61 -20.32
N ILE A 26 -1.84 -19.70 -20.13
CA ILE A 26 -1.62 -18.35 -19.59
C ILE A 26 -1.35 -18.41 -18.07
N THR A 27 -2.00 -19.32 -17.34
CA THR A 27 -1.79 -19.50 -15.89
C THR A 27 -0.51 -20.26 -15.54
N SER A 28 0.17 -20.88 -16.50
CA SER A 28 1.38 -21.71 -16.31
C SER A 28 2.70 -20.91 -16.17
N GLY A 29 2.69 -19.58 -16.31
CA GLY A 29 3.87 -18.74 -16.02
C GLY A 29 5.03 -18.83 -17.03
N SER A 30 4.86 -19.52 -18.14
CA SER A 30 5.89 -19.67 -19.19
C SER A 30 5.94 -18.42 -20.10
N ARG A 31 6.79 -17.45 -19.76
CA ARG A 31 6.95 -16.15 -20.46
C ARG A 31 7.36 -16.21 -21.94
N ILE A 32 7.59 -17.38 -22.52
CA ILE A 32 8.20 -17.54 -23.86
C ILE A 32 7.17 -17.99 -24.91
N ALA A 33 6.04 -18.59 -24.53
CA ALA A 33 5.08 -19.17 -25.49
C ALA A 33 4.02 -18.18 -26.01
N VAL A 34 3.74 -17.10 -25.27
CA VAL A 34 2.65 -16.18 -25.58
C VAL A 34 2.89 -15.32 -26.84
N PRO A 35 4.10 -14.78 -27.11
CA PRO A 35 4.30 -13.89 -28.25
C PRO A 35 4.17 -14.61 -29.60
N HIS A 36 4.66 -15.85 -29.69
CA HIS A 36 4.73 -16.56 -30.97
C HIS A 36 3.39 -17.19 -31.38
N ALA A 37 2.58 -17.64 -30.40
CA ALA A 37 1.23 -18.12 -30.66
C ALA A 37 0.28 -17.00 -31.15
N LEU A 38 0.50 -15.78 -30.68
CA LEU A 38 -0.29 -14.61 -31.08
C LEU A 38 0.02 -14.21 -32.53
N GLU A 39 1.28 -14.21 -32.97
CA GLU A 39 1.66 -13.91 -34.36
C GLU A 39 1.08 -14.91 -35.38
N LEU A 40 1.02 -16.19 -35.03
CA LEU A 40 0.47 -17.24 -35.89
C LEU A 40 -1.06 -17.11 -36.04
N LEU A 41 -1.76 -16.73 -34.97
CA LEU A 41 -3.20 -16.45 -35.00
C LEU A 41 -3.54 -15.18 -35.81
N LEU A 42 -2.69 -14.16 -35.74
CA LEU A 42 -2.87 -12.89 -36.46
C LEU A 42 -2.76 -13.06 -37.97
N HIS A 43 -1.81 -13.89 -38.44
CA HIS A 43 -1.70 -14.23 -39.87
C HIS A 43 -2.87 -15.11 -40.34
N ALA A 44 -3.35 -16.03 -39.51
CA ALA A 44 -4.43 -16.96 -39.88
C ALA A 44 -5.79 -16.25 -40.08
N TYR A 45 -6.04 -15.13 -39.40
CA TYR A 45 -7.31 -14.41 -39.44
C TYR A 45 -7.28 -13.06 -40.16
N SER A 46 -6.17 -12.69 -40.81
CA SER A 46 -6.04 -11.43 -41.59
C SER A 46 -6.42 -10.17 -40.79
N ILE A 47 -6.10 -10.13 -39.49
CA ILE A 47 -6.40 -8.98 -38.64
C ILE A 47 -5.39 -7.86 -38.97
N PRO A 48 -5.82 -6.67 -39.44
CA PRO A 48 -4.89 -5.60 -39.81
C PRO A 48 -4.18 -5.05 -38.56
N SER A 49 -2.86 -4.81 -38.65
CA SER A 49 -2.02 -4.34 -37.54
C SER A 49 -2.49 -3.04 -36.88
N SER A 50 -3.30 -2.24 -37.58
CA SER A 50 -3.97 -1.06 -37.00
C SER A 50 -4.97 -1.42 -35.90
N SER A 51 -5.67 -2.56 -36.02
CA SER A 51 -6.59 -3.05 -34.97
C SER A 51 -5.83 -3.58 -33.76
N ILE A 52 -4.57 -4.00 -33.95
CA ILE A 52 -3.66 -4.36 -32.85
C ILE A 52 -3.23 -3.10 -32.12
N ALA A 53 -2.94 -2.00 -32.82
CA ALA A 53 -2.67 -0.72 -32.16
C ALA A 53 -3.85 -0.33 -31.26
N ASP A 54 -5.10 -0.48 -31.72
CA ASP A 54 -6.28 -0.19 -30.88
C ASP A 54 -6.43 -1.16 -29.68
N ILE A 55 -6.18 -2.46 -29.86
CA ILE A 55 -6.23 -3.45 -28.76
C ILE A 55 -5.06 -3.28 -27.77
N THR A 56 -3.87 -2.96 -28.26
CA THR A 56 -2.68 -2.70 -27.44
C THR A 56 -2.79 -1.33 -26.74
N MET A 57 -3.44 -0.35 -27.36
CA MET A 57 -3.79 0.94 -26.76
C MET A 57 -4.93 0.81 -25.73
N LEU A 58 -5.82 -0.19 -25.86
CA LEU A 58 -6.81 -0.55 -24.85
C LEU A 58 -6.20 -1.25 -23.62
N ASP A 59 -5.15 -2.05 -23.79
CA ASP A 59 -4.36 -2.64 -22.68
C ASP A 59 -3.42 -1.61 -22.00
N GLN A 60 -3.07 -0.53 -22.70
CA GLN A 60 -2.41 0.64 -22.10
C GLN A 60 -3.37 1.63 -21.43
N SER A 61 -4.62 1.22 -21.16
CA SER A 61 -5.36 1.86 -20.08
C SER A 61 -4.57 1.61 -18.80
N HIS A 62 -3.82 2.63 -18.37
CA HIS A 62 -3.34 2.74 -17.00
C HIS A 62 -4.44 2.17 -16.12
N HIS A 63 -4.23 1.00 -15.51
CA HIS A 63 -5.06 0.60 -14.39
C HIS A 63 -4.85 1.72 -13.37
N HIS A 64 -5.73 2.73 -13.44
CA HIS A 64 -5.85 3.78 -12.46
C HIS A 64 -6.36 3.05 -11.23
N GLN A 65 -5.44 2.39 -10.51
CA GLN A 65 -5.72 1.80 -9.23
C GLN A 65 -6.35 2.92 -8.41
N ALA A 66 -7.59 2.69 -7.99
CA ALA A 66 -8.31 3.65 -7.19
C ALA A 66 -7.40 4.06 -6.01
N PRO A 67 -7.34 5.35 -5.67
CA PRO A 67 -6.47 5.84 -4.62
C PRO A 67 -6.61 5.01 -3.34
N ILE A 68 -5.50 4.47 -2.85
CA ILE A 68 -5.42 3.68 -1.62
C ILE A 68 -5.12 4.65 -0.47
N GLY A 69 -6.17 5.13 0.19
CA GLY A 69 -5.98 6.19 1.18
C GLY A 69 -7.24 6.74 1.81
N ILE A 70 -7.07 7.47 2.91
CA ILE A 70 -8.15 8.17 3.62
C ILE A 70 -8.06 9.68 3.31
N PHE A 71 -6.86 10.24 3.38
CA PHE A 71 -6.62 11.66 3.27
C PHE A 71 -6.24 12.04 1.84
N LYS A 72 -7.23 12.42 1.03
CA LYS A 72 -7.07 12.81 -0.39
C LYS A 72 -5.88 13.76 -0.66
N PRO A 73 -5.60 14.80 0.14
CA PRO A 73 -4.45 15.69 -0.09
C PRO A 73 -3.08 15.01 0.06
N TYR A 74 -3.01 13.89 0.78
CA TYR A 74 -1.78 13.17 1.10
C TYR A 74 -1.58 11.90 0.28
N ILE A 75 -2.40 11.70 -0.74
CA ILE A 75 -2.19 10.65 -1.72
C ILE A 75 -1.03 11.05 -2.63
N ALA A 76 -0.01 10.19 -2.66
CA ALA A 76 1.21 10.45 -3.41
C ALA A 76 0.91 10.49 -4.92
N ARG A 77 1.21 11.62 -5.57
CA ARG A 77 1.04 11.76 -7.04
C ARG A 77 2.12 11.02 -7.83
N GLN A 78 3.27 10.81 -7.19
CA GLN A 78 4.42 10.09 -7.71
C GLN A 78 5.04 9.30 -6.56
N ALA A 79 5.98 8.41 -6.86
CA ALA A 79 6.69 7.68 -5.81
C ALA A 79 7.37 8.67 -4.86
N GLN A 80 7.14 8.51 -3.56
CA GLN A 80 7.63 9.42 -2.53
C GLN A 80 8.32 8.63 -1.43
N THR A 81 9.50 9.09 -1.02
CA THR A 81 10.17 8.53 0.17
C THR A 81 9.98 9.48 1.35
N LEU A 82 9.57 8.91 2.48
CA LEU A 82 9.45 9.60 3.77
C LEU A 82 10.51 9.07 4.73
N ARG A 83 11.08 9.95 5.54
CA ARG A 83 11.97 9.64 6.65
C ARG A 83 11.20 9.71 7.96
N LEU A 84 11.20 8.60 8.69
CA LEU A 84 10.57 8.45 9.98
C LEU A 84 11.63 8.23 11.07
N LYS A 85 11.27 8.60 12.30
CA LYS A 85 12.04 8.34 13.51
C LYS A 85 11.60 7.02 14.13
N GLU A 86 12.54 6.26 14.69
CA GLU A 86 12.26 5.06 15.48
C GLU A 86 11.85 5.44 16.91
N LYS A 87 11.17 4.52 17.59
CA LYS A 87 10.75 4.65 18.99
C LYS A 87 9.89 5.89 19.22
N VAL A 88 9.02 6.18 18.27
CA VAL A 88 8.04 7.27 18.35
C VAL A 88 7.20 7.16 19.62
N TRP A 89 6.94 5.95 20.09
CA TRP A 89 6.17 5.73 21.30
C TRP A 89 6.86 6.18 22.58
N SER A 90 8.20 6.15 22.59
CA SER A 90 9.03 6.64 23.70
C SER A 90 9.04 8.17 23.81
N LEU A 91 8.47 8.90 22.84
CA LEU A 91 8.32 10.35 22.93
C LEU A 91 7.21 10.71 23.92
N SER A 92 7.60 11.28 25.06
CA SER A 92 6.69 11.82 26.07
C SER A 92 6.67 13.35 25.99
N GLY A 93 5.55 13.93 25.57
CA GLY A 93 5.38 15.38 25.40
C GLY A 93 6.16 16.02 24.25
N ASP A 94 7.15 15.33 23.68
CA ASP A 94 7.95 15.78 22.54
C ASP A 94 7.24 15.56 21.19
N SER A 95 7.72 16.26 20.16
CA SER A 95 7.25 16.14 18.78
C SER A 95 8.39 15.93 17.80
N PHE A 96 8.12 15.26 16.69
CA PHE A 96 9.07 15.16 15.58
C PHE A 96 8.36 15.37 14.25
N ASP A 97 9.13 15.79 13.25
CA ASP A 97 8.63 15.95 11.90
C ASP A 97 8.96 14.70 11.08
N ILE A 98 7.98 14.24 10.31
CA ILE A 98 8.19 13.32 9.19
C ILE A 98 8.53 14.16 7.97
N ARG A 99 9.62 13.81 7.30
CA ARG A 99 10.18 14.59 6.19
C ARG A 99 10.23 13.77 4.91
N THR A 100 10.17 14.43 3.77
CA THR A 100 10.47 13.79 2.48
C THR A 100 11.98 13.53 2.34
N ALA A 101 12.39 12.79 1.31
CA ALA A 101 13.79 12.59 0.96
C ALA A 101 14.56 13.91 0.76
N GLU A 102 13.87 14.96 0.29
CA GLU A 102 14.40 16.32 0.14
C GLU A 102 14.44 17.11 1.46
N LYS A 103 14.26 16.44 2.61
CA LYS A 103 14.22 17.01 3.96
C LYS A 103 13.10 18.03 4.20
N ARG A 104 12.07 18.08 3.34
CA ARG A 104 10.90 18.94 3.52
C ARG A 104 9.95 18.32 4.55
N PRO A 105 9.56 19.03 5.64
CA PRO A 105 8.58 18.51 6.58
C PRO A 105 7.20 18.41 5.91
N ILE A 106 6.52 17.27 6.11
CA ILE A 106 5.18 17.01 5.58
C ILE A 106 4.17 16.73 6.68
N PHE A 107 4.58 16.05 7.76
CA PHE A 107 3.75 15.80 8.93
C PHE A 107 4.52 16.06 10.20
N LYS A 108 3.77 16.27 11.28
CA LYS A 108 4.30 16.34 12.65
C LYS A 108 3.57 15.33 13.51
N VAL A 109 4.31 14.59 14.31
CA VAL A 109 3.75 13.65 15.27
C VAL A 109 4.15 14.09 16.67
N LYS A 110 3.17 14.23 17.56
CA LYS A 110 3.35 14.69 18.95
C LYS A 110 2.83 13.67 19.93
N GLY A 111 3.64 13.35 20.95
CA GLY A 111 3.20 12.54 22.08
C GLY A 111 2.37 13.33 23.08
N GLU A 112 1.30 12.72 23.58
CA GLU A 112 0.53 13.26 24.70
C GLU A 112 1.16 12.84 26.03
N MET A 113 1.47 13.82 26.88
CA MET A 113 2.01 13.57 28.22
C MET A 113 0.91 12.98 29.12
N PHE A 114 1.29 12.05 30.02
CA PHE A 114 0.37 11.37 30.94
C PHE A 114 -0.78 10.58 30.26
N SER A 115 -0.55 10.09 29.03
CA SER A 115 -1.51 9.25 28.32
C SER A 115 -1.33 7.76 28.63
N LEU A 116 -2.32 7.13 29.28
CA LEU A 116 -2.32 5.69 29.54
C LEU A 116 -2.26 4.85 28.26
N SER A 117 -2.92 5.28 27.19
CA SER A 117 -2.89 4.58 25.88
C SER A 117 -1.74 5.04 24.97
N GLY A 118 -0.81 5.85 25.48
CA GLY A 118 0.34 6.36 24.72
C GLY A 118 -0.01 7.21 23.51
N ARG A 119 -1.10 7.99 23.55
CA ARG A 119 -1.66 8.75 22.41
C ARG A 119 -0.60 9.52 21.62
N LYS A 120 -0.66 9.39 20.29
CA LYS A 120 0.19 10.12 19.35
C LYS A 120 -0.69 10.92 18.38
N HIS A 121 -0.60 12.24 18.42
CA HIS A 121 -1.32 13.11 17.50
C HIS A 121 -0.54 13.23 16.19
N PHE A 122 -1.16 12.84 15.10
CA PHE A 122 -0.63 12.97 13.75
C PHE A 122 -1.22 14.22 13.11
N MET A 123 -0.36 15.15 12.72
CA MET A 123 -0.74 16.52 12.37
C MET A 123 -0.07 16.96 11.07
N GLU A 124 -0.66 17.95 10.42
CA GLU A 124 -0.04 18.74 9.37
C GLU A 124 1.03 19.68 9.97
N THR A 125 1.86 20.26 9.10
CA THR A 125 2.91 21.22 9.50
C THR A 125 2.36 22.51 10.09
N ASN A 126 1.12 22.89 9.72
CA ASN A 126 0.40 24.04 10.28
C ASN A 126 -0.22 23.76 11.68
N GLY A 127 -0.10 22.53 12.21
CA GLY A 127 -0.65 22.12 13.50
C GLY A 127 -2.07 21.55 13.46
N THR A 128 -2.72 21.52 12.29
CA THR A 128 -4.02 20.87 12.11
C THR A 128 -3.88 19.38 12.35
N ARG A 129 -4.69 18.83 13.26
CA ARG A 129 -4.68 17.40 13.58
C ARG A 129 -5.44 16.62 12.52
N LEU A 130 -4.77 15.64 11.91
CA LEU A 130 -5.40 14.69 10.99
C LEU A 130 -6.09 13.57 11.76
N PHE A 131 -5.40 12.96 12.72
CA PHE A 131 -5.92 11.88 13.57
C PHE A 131 -5.05 11.67 14.81
N THR A 132 -5.52 10.83 15.73
CA THR A 132 -4.75 10.39 16.90
C THR A 132 -4.62 8.88 16.90
N ILE A 133 -3.39 8.37 16.95
CA ILE A 133 -3.09 6.94 17.09
C ILE A 133 -3.15 6.56 18.58
N ARG A 134 -3.79 5.43 18.88
CA ARG A 134 -4.00 4.92 20.23
C ARG A 134 -3.70 3.42 20.28
N LYS A 135 -3.03 2.99 21.34
CA LYS A 135 -2.90 1.55 21.65
C LYS A 135 -4.18 1.07 22.33
N GLN A 136 -4.72 -0.05 21.89
CA GLN A 136 -5.83 -0.71 22.56
C GLN A 136 -5.29 -1.44 23.80
N LEU A 137 -5.72 -1.02 25.00
CA LEU A 137 -5.18 -1.52 26.26
C LEU A 137 -5.68 -2.91 26.65
N ILE A 138 -6.87 -3.31 26.17
CA ILE A 138 -7.51 -4.58 26.50
C ILE A 138 -7.68 -5.37 25.20
N ALA A 139 -6.59 -5.97 24.71
CA ALA A 139 -6.60 -6.85 23.55
C ALA A 139 -5.65 -8.03 23.76
N TRP A 140 -6.07 -9.24 23.36
CA TRP A 140 -5.23 -10.44 23.41
C TRP A 140 -4.01 -10.35 22.48
N HIS A 141 -4.13 -9.59 21.39
CA HIS A 141 -3.06 -9.30 20.46
C HIS A 141 -2.91 -7.80 20.34
N GLU A 142 -1.67 -7.36 20.13
CA GLU A 142 -1.36 -5.95 20.09
C GLU A 142 -2.06 -5.27 18.91
N THR A 143 -2.86 -4.26 19.23
CA THR A 143 -3.74 -3.56 18.31
C THR A 143 -3.68 -2.07 18.58
N PHE A 144 -3.56 -1.30 17.50
CA PHE A 144 -3.61 0.15 17.49
C PHE A 144 -4.76 0.58 16.58
N TYR A 145 -5.33 1.73 16.87
CA TYR A 145 -6.34 2.34 16.02
C TYR A 145 -6.09 3.84 15.95
N ALA A 146 -6.62 4.46 14.91
CA ALA A 146 -6.62 5.90 14.76
C ALA A 146 -8.02 6.46 14.84
N GLU A 147 -8.16 7.57 15.56
CA GLU A 147 -9.39 8.35 15.65
C GLU A 147 -9.23 9.66 14.88
N ASP A 148 -10.25 10.06 14.13
CA ASP A 148 -10.35 11.41 13.57
C ASP A 148 -10.51 12.46 14.69
N PRO A 149 -10.49 13.78 14.39
CA PRO A 149 -10.67 14.81 15.41
C PRO A 149 -12.02 14.77 16.14
N SER A 150 -13.03 14.10 15.56
CA SER A 150 -14.36 13.89 16.14
C SER A 150 -14.45 12.65 17.04
N GLY A 151 -13.39 11.83 17.08
CA GLY A 151 -13.32 10.61 17.90
C GLY A 151 -13.78 9.34 17.17
N ASN A 152 -14.05 9.39 15.87
CA ASN A 152 -14.43 8.20 15.10
C ASN A 152 -13.19 7.41 14.71
N GLN A 153 -13.23 6.09 14.89
CA GLN A 153 -12.16 5.21 14.41
C GLN A 153 -12.14 5.19 12.87
N ILE A 154 -10.99 5.52 12.28
CA ILE A 154 -10.81 5.62 10.82
C ILE A 154 -9.91 4.52 10.23
N PHE A 155 -9.01 3.96 11.03
CA PHE A 155 -8.26 2.76 10.67
C PHE A 155 -7.80 1.99 11.90
N GLU A 156 -7.48 0.72 11.70
CA GLU A 156 -6.93 -0.19 12.70
C GLU A 156 -5.64 -0.82 12.18
N VAL A 157 -4.65 -1.01 13.04
CA VAL A 157 -3.43 -1.78 12.78
C VAL A 157 -3.31 -2.84 13.86
N ARG A 158 -3.36 -4.11 13.47
CA ARG A 158 -3.28 -5.25 14.39
C ARG A 158 -2.17 -6.21 14.03
N SER A 159 -1.54 -6.80 15.04
CA SER A 159 -0.62 -7.91 14.82
C SER A 159 -1.37 -9.16 14.33
N LYS A 160 -0.77 -9.88 13.37
CA LYS A 160 -1.26 -11.18 12.89
C LYS A 160 -0.35 -12.28 13.45
N PHE A 161 -0.94 -13.37 13.93
CA PHE A 161 -0.16 -14.55 14.30
C PHE A 161 0.57 -15.11 13.07
N SER A 162 1.85 -15.39 13.20
CA SER A 162 2.68 -15.92 12.11
C SER A 162 3.77 -16.84 12.65
N ILE A 163 3.89 -18.03 12.05
CA ILE A 163 5.00 -18.95 12.26
C ILE A 163 6.13 -18.51 11.32
N GLY A 164 6.97 -17.56 11.76
CA GLY A 164 8.04 -16.98 10.94
C GLY A 164 8.16 -15.47 11.10
N ALA A 165 8.40 -14.74 10.01
CA ALA A 165 8.53 -13.29 10.03
C ALA A 165 7.24 -12.62 10.55
N PRO A 166 7.35 -11.60 11.43
CA PRO A 166 6.20 -10.86 11.94
C PRO A 166 5.31 -10.34 10.81
N LYS A 167 4.00 -10.41 11.05
CA LYS A 167 2.96 -9.85 10.18
C LYS A 167 2.05 -8.95 10.98
N SER A 168 1.60 -7.88 10.34
CA SER A 168 0.56 -7.01 10.87
C SER A 168 -0.33 -6.53 9.74
N LEU A 169 -1.59 -6.31 10.05
CA LEU A 169 -2.62 -5.90 9.09
C LEU A 169 -3.13 -4.51 9.46
N CYS A 170 -3.15 -3.60 8.49
CA CYS A 170 -3.86 -2.33 8.57
C CYS A 170 -5.17 -2.46 7.79
N THR A 171 -6.31 -2.09 8.39
CA THR A 171 -7.62 -2.09 7.73
C THR A 171 -8.30 -0.74 7.86
N PHE A 172 -8.88 -0.25 6.77
CA PHE A 172 -9.62 1.00 6.72
C PHE A 172 -10.59 1.05 5.54
N ILE A 173 -11.45 2.07 5.50
CA ILE A 173 -12.27 2.41 4.34
C ILE A 173 -11.60 3.54 3.58
N SER A 174 -11.32 3.33 2.30
CA SER A 174 -10.69 4.35 1.46
C SER A 174 -11.61 5.55 1.24
N ALA A 175 -11.04 6.66 0.77
CA ALA A 175 -11.77 7.84 0.34
C ALA A 175 -12.72 7.60 -0.86
N THR A 176 -12.62 6.43 -1.50
CA THR A 176 -13.53 5.93 -2.54
C THR A 176 -14.62 5.01 -2.00
N GLY A 177 -14.68 4.78 -0.68
CA GLY A 177 -15.66 3.95 0.00
C GLY A 177 -15.34 2.45 -0.03
N GLN A 178 -14.16 2.05 -0.53
CA GLN A 178 -13.80 0.64 -0.64
C GLN A 178 -13.03 0.17 0.60
N PRO A 179 -13.29 -1.04 1.12
CA PRO A 179 -12.49 -1.61 2.19
C PRO A 179 -11.09 -1.92 1.67
N VAL A 180 -10.07 -1.53 2.43
CA VAL A 180 -8.66 -1.77 2.11
C VAL A 180 -7.99 -2.52 3.26
N SER A 181 -7.19 -3.52 2.89
CA SER A 181 -6.37 -4.31 3.81
C SER A 181 -4.91 -4.27 3.36
N LEU A 182 -4.06 -3.60 4.14
CA LEU A 182 -2.62 -3.54 3.88
C LEU A 182 -1.87 -4.46 4.84
N LEU A 183 -1.20 -5.48 4.29
CA LEU A 183 -0.43 -6.45 5.03
C LEU A 183 1.04 -6.04 5.03
N MET A 184 1.61 -5.86 6.21
CA MET A 184 3.06 -5.76 6.36
C MET A 184 3.69 -7.14 6.56
N LYS A 185 4.77 -7.39 5.83
CA LYS A 185 5.63 -8.56 5.96
C LYS A 185 7.06 -8.09 6.28
N GLY A 186 7.62 -8.58 7.39
CA GLY A 186 9.04 -8.40 7.71
C GLY A 186 9.33 -7.91 9.13
N GLU A 187 10.62 -7.69 9.38
CA GLU A 187 11.15 -7.22 10.65
C GLU A 187 11.63 -5.78 10.48
N LEU A 188 10.73 -4.84 10.71
CA LEU A 188 11.01 -3.41 10.68
C LEU A 188 12.22 -3.08 11.56
N SER A 189 12.36 -3.72 12.72
CA SER A 189 13.46 -3.46 13.67
C SER A 189 14.84 -4.00 13.25
N LYS A 190 14.91 -5.00 12.37
CA LYS A 190 16.18 -5.68 12.03
C LYS A 190 16.60 -5.51 10.56
N LYS A 191 15.67 -5.66 9.62
CA LYS A 191 15.99 -5.77 8.18
C LYS A 191 15.10 -4.91 7.28
N GLY A 192 14.11 -4.23 7.83
CA GLY A 192 13.07 -3.52 7.06
C GLY A 192 11.88 -4.43 6.71
N GLY A 193 11.05 -4.02 5.76
CA GLY A 193 9.85 -4.77 5.40
C GLY A 193 9.10 -4.20 4.20
N ASN A 194 8.11 -4.94 3.72
CA ASN A 194 7.21 -4.51 2.66
C ASN A 194 5.78 -4.43 3.17
N ILE A 195 5.07 -3.39 2.75
CA ILE A 195 3.64 -3.24 2.91
C ILE A 195 3.01 -3.58 1.56
N VAL A 196 2.12 -4.56 1.54
CA VAL A 196 1.42 -5.02 0.35
C VAL A 196 -0.08 -4.86 0.51
N ASP A 197 -0.78 -4.54 -0.56
CA ASP A 197 -2.23 -4.67 -0.61
C ASP A 197 -2.60 -6.17 -0.59
N GLU A 198 -3.39 -6.60 0.38
CA GLU A 198 -3.78 -8.00 0.57
C GLU A 198 -4.70 -8.49 -0.57
N THR A 199 -5.45 -7.59 -1.21
CA THR A 199 -6.38 -7.92 -2.31
C THR A 199 -5.63 -8.14 -3.61
N THR A 200 -4.70 -7.26 -3.96
CA THR A 200 -3.97 -7.31 -5.25
C THR A 200 -2.62 -8.03 -5.15
N GLY A 201 -2.09 -8.19 -3.94
CA GLY A 201 -0.74 -8.72 -3.69
C GLY A 201 0.39 -7.75 -4.04
N GLN A 202 0.07 -6.54 -4.50
CA GLN A 202 1.05 -5.58 -4.98
C GLN A 202 1.70 -4.80 -3.82
N PRO A 203 3.01 -4.49 -3.89
CA PRO A 203 3.68 -3.67 -2.91
C PRO A 203 3.24 -2.21 -3.02
N VAL A 204 2.79 -1.64 -1.91
CA VAL A 204 2.38 -0.23 -1.80
C VAL A 204 3.44 0.63 -1.11
N ALA A 205 4.27 0.01 -0.27
CA ALA A 205 5.43 0.68 0.32
C ALA A 205 6.54 -0.31 0.70
N THR A 206 7.78 0.17 0.68
CA THR A 206 8.97 -0.58 1.08
C THR A 206 9.75 0.21 2.12
N ILE A 207 10.06 -0.44 3.23
CA ILE A 207 10.77 0.15 4.36
C ILE A 207 12.23 -0.29 4.33
N LYS A 208 13.14 0.69 4.33
CA LYS A 208 14.59 0.49 4.32
C LYS A 208 15.22 1.21 5.51
N ARG A 209 15.84 0.43 6.41
CA ARG A 209 16.70 1.01 7.46
C ARG A 209 17.99 1.53 6.82
N GLN A 210 18.36 2.76 7.15
CA GLN A 210 19.67 3.29 6.78
C GLN A 210 20.70 2.79 7.81
N LEU A 211 21.62 1.92 7.39
CA LEU A 211 22.54 1.25 8.32
C LEU A 211 23.62 2.17 8.89
N PHE A 212 23.86 3.38 8.34
CA PHE A 212 24.88 4.30 8.86
C PHE A 212 24.62 5.76 8.48
N ASN A 213 23.95 6.53 9.34
CA ASN A 213 24.08 8.00 9.34
C ASN A 213 25.07 8.41 10.44
N LYS A 214 26.37 8.41 10.10
CA LYS A 214 27.45 8.90 10.98
C LYS A 214 27.47 10.43 11.15
N GLY A 215 26.48 11.15 10.61
CA GLY A 215 26.44 12.62 10.56
C GLY A 215 25.34 13.30 11.38
N GLU A 216 24.38 12.56 11.94
CA GLU A 216 23.38 13.12 12.86
C GLU A 216 23.90 12.94 14.29
N LEU A 217 24.58 13.97 14.78
CA LEU A 217 25.30 14.10 16.06
C LEU A 217 24.44 13.91 17.33
N PHE A 218 23.25 13.31 17.24
CA PHE A 218 22.38 12.95 18.36
C PHE A 218 21.50 11.74 18.01
N GLY A 219 22.05 10.52 18.08
CA GLY A 219 21.36 9.27 18.48
C GLY A 219 19.99 8.87 17.91
N GLN A 220 19.43 9.55 16.91
CA GLN A 220 18.09 9.27 16.40
C GLN A 220 18.16 8.24 15.28
N GLN A 221 17.84 7.00 15.63
CA GLN A 221 17.66 5.93 14.66
C GLN A 221 16.46 6.32 13.76
N THR A 222 16.72 6.54 12.47
CA THR A 222 15.71 6.90 11.47
C THR A 222 15.70 5.87 10.35
N TYR A 223 14.55 5.69 9.71
CA TYR A 223 14.41 4.83 8.54
C TYR A 223 13.60 5.52 7.45
N ASP A 224 13.80 5.05 6.22
CA ASP A 224 13.10 5.57 5.06
C ASP A 224 12.02 4.57 4.62
N VAL A 225 10.84 5.08 4.28
CA VAL A 225 9.76 4.34 3.64
C VAL A 225 9.50 4.92 2.27
N SER A 226 9.70 4.11 1.23
CA SER A 226 9.37 4.46 -0.15
C SER A 226 7.94 4.02 -0.45
N ILE A 227 7.11 4.95 -0.89
CA ILE A 227 5.67 4.82 -1.11
C ILE A 227 5.41 4.99 -2.61
N VAL A 228 4.62 4.09 -3.20
CA VAL A 228 4.28 4.16 -4.63
C VAL A 228 3.22 5.23 -4.91
N PRO A 229 3.03 5.67 -6.18
CA PRO A 229 1.95 6.59 -6.53
C PRO A 229 0.57 6.02 -6.14
N ASN A 230 -0.40 6.92 -5.94
CA ASN A 230 -1.79 6.63 -5.57
C ASN A 230 -1.99 6.01 -4.18
N VAL A 231 -0.99 6.10 -3.30
CA VAL A 231 -1.07 5.62 -1.91
C VAL A 231 -0.95 6.78 -0.93
N ASP A 232 -1.74 6.74 0.14
CA ASP A 232 -1.78 7.75 1.19
C ASP A 232 -0.56 7.69 2.12
N MET A 233 0.22 8.77 2.07
CA MET A 233 1.43 8.94 2.85
C MET A 233 1.19 8.95 4.37
N ALA A 234 0.07 9.51 4.83
CA ALA A 234 -0.25 9.61 6.26
C ALA A 234 -0.61 8.24 6.84
N VAL A 235 -1.40 7.44 6.12
CA VAL A 235 -1.76 6.07 6.51
C VAL A 235 -0.52 5.18 6.57
N ILE A 236 0.34 5.21 5.54
CA ILE A 236 1.58 4.41 5.54
C ILE A 236 2.50 4.83 6.69
N ALA A 237 2.70 6.13 6.91
CA ALA A 237 3.55 6.59 8.00
C ALA A 237 3.02 6.18 9.38
N ALA A 238 1.72 6.29 9.60
CA ALA A 238 1.09 5.84 10.84
C ALA A 238 1.18 4.33 11.04
N MET A 239 1.01 3.55 9.97
CA MET A 239 1.22 2.11 9.99
C MET A 239 2.66 1.80 10.42
N CYS A 240 3.66 2.45 9.85
CA CYS A 240 5.07 2.28 10.24
C CYS A 240 5.32 2.61 11.72
N ILE A 241 4.68 3.67 12.26
CA ILE A 241 4.77 4.01 13.68
C ILE A 241 4.19 2.91 14.57
N CYS A 242 3.02 2.38 14.22
CA CYS A 242 2.39 1.29 14.98
C CYS A 242 3.25 0.01 14.93
N LEU A 243 3.80 -0.30 13.75
CA LEU A 243 4.64 -1.48 13.54
C LEU A 243 5.93 -1.43 14.35
N ASP A 244 6.56 -0.26 14.43
CA ASP A 244 7.81 -0.08 15.18
C ASP A 244 7.58 -0.37 16.67
N GLU A 245 6.47 0.14 17.21
CA GLU A 245 6.07 -0.13 18.61
C GLU A 245 5.79 -1.62 18.84
N MET A 246 5.00 -2.26 17.95
CA MET A 246 4.69 -3.69 18.08
C MET A 246 5.91 -4.62 18.05
N GLN A 247 6.98 -4.19 17.38
CA GLN A 247 8.21 -4.96 17.27
C GLN A 247 9.21 -4.66 18.37
N ASN A 248 9.13 -3.47 18.98
CA ASN A 248 9.96 -3.09 20.12
C ASN A 248 9.46 -3.77 21.42
N ASP A 249 8.14 -3.96 21.59
CA ASP A 249 7.57 -4.67 22.74
C ASP A 249 7.92 -6.17 22.79
N LYS A 250 8.35 -6.76 21.66
CA LYS A 250 8.69 -8.19 21.55
C LYS A 250 10.19 -8.49 21.71
N GLN A 251 11.01 -7.47 21.95
CA GLN A 251 12.45 -7.61 22.22
C GLN A 251 12.71 -7.66 23.72
#